data_AF-A0A7S3CHA9-F1
#
_entry.id   AF-A0A7S3CHA9-F1
#
_cell.length_a   1.000
_cell.length_b   1.000
_cell.length_c   1.000
_cell.angle_alpha   90.00
_cell.angle_beta   90.00
_cell.angle_gamma   90.00
#
_symmetry.space_group_name_H-M   'P 1'
#
loop_
_entity.id
_entity.type
_entity.pdbx_description
1 polymer ?
#
loop_
_entity_poly.entity_id
_entity_poly.type
_entity_poly.pdbx_seq_one_letter_code
_entity_poly.pdbx_strand_id
1 'polypeptide(L)'
;GRSGWRYRFGRGFGRRGRITYGDGRGRISCAGCMFILCIVFGSILGTIGFAFVASSKQDTRKDRIEAYNDYALTWKDFVRNKKYSDPPQVTLETAVICNNSPGGAVNYSVPLSETATDVFTDKSAIKDGADPLDPQYKWRTDLTFKNIQPENCNVQARIFSNTRLTSTFNQRFANQLTYQCRWKTRDDQDKAYRDCKRRCVNNFGGTFYGETCTYYENLQELCIKVKDEHWTTKPLDSLVVDTSYPVVPDSANSIGCFYSVTDGKFNAGRYKTGQPNYGNINLQTTVRYSKDAYLGYMRVTEGSGDFGMSSEKKLGIGIGLLVPCAFFLLMASWIWKKNRA
;
A
#
# COMPACT_ATOMS: atom_id res chain seq x y z
N GLY A 1 9.85 14.98 -90.00
CA GLY A 1 10.64 15.32 -88.80
C GLY A 1 11.51 14.14 -88.43
N ARG A 2 12.83 14.33 -88.48
CA ARG A 2 13.93 13.35 -88.25
C ARG A 2 13.78 12.61 -86.90
N SER A 3 13.56 11.28 -86.92
CA SER A 3 14.53 10.16 -86.84
C SER A 3 15.02 9.82 -85.42
N GLY A 4 14.77 8.57 -84.99
CA GLY A 4 15.17 8.00 -83.70
C GLY A 4 16.66 7.63 -83.59
N TRP A 5 16.96 6.72 -82.64
CA TRP A 5 18.05 5.73 -82.56
C TRP A 5 18.68 5.56 -81.15
N ARG A 6 18.50 4.36 -80.60
CA ARG A 6 19.40 3.42 -79.86
C ARG A 6 20.48 3.88 -78.84
N TYR A 7 20.40 3.23 -77.68
CA TYR A 7 21.44 2.56 -76.83
C TYR A 7 22.93 2.98 -76.92
N ARG A 8 23.57 3.13 -75.74
CA ARG A 8 24.87 2.49 -75.46
C ARG A 8 25.26 2.42 -73.97
N PHE A 9 25.60 1.20 -73.54
CA PHE A 9 26.44 0.90 -72.38
C PHE A 9 27.86 1.47 -72.56
N GLY A 10 28.47 1.90 -71.45
CA GLY A 10 29.81 1.45 -71.06
C GLY A 10 31.04 2.27 -71.48
N ARG A 11 31.94 2.43 -70.48
CA ARG A 11 33.33 2.95 -70.46
C ARG A 11 33.44 4.47 -70.42
N GLY A 12 34.19 5.11 -69.53
CA GLY A 12 35.17 4.63 -68.54
C GLY A 12 36.13 5.78 -68.24
N PHE A 13 36.51 5.91 -66.96
CA PHE A 13 37.70 6.60 -66.44
C PHE A 13 37.88 8.11 -66.69
N GLY A 14 37.77 8.89 -65.61
CA GLY A 14 38.21 10.28 -65.61
C GLY A 14 38.10 11.00 -64.27
N ARG A 15 38.97 10.64 -63.31
CA ARG A 15 39.53 11.53 -62.27
C ARG A 15 38.59 12.17 -61.22
N ARG A 16 38.66 11.60 -60.02
CA ARG A 16 39.00 12.28 -58.74
C ARG A 16 38.37 13.66 -58.49
N GLY A 17 37.08 13.68 -58.23
CA GLY A 17 36.44 14.69 -57.37
C GLY A 17 36.37 14.16 -55.95
N ARG A 18 37.36 14.53 -55.13
CA ARG A 18 37.52 14.13 -53.73
C ARG A 18 36.31 14.64 -52.93
N ILE A 19 35.31 13.78 -52.70
CA ILE A 19 34.35 13.98 -51.61
C ILE A 19 35.16 13.81 -50.34
N THR A 20 35.52 14.95 -49.75
CA THR A 20 35.98 15.06 -48.37
C THR A 20 34.90 14.48 -47.47
N TYR A 21 35.06 13.21 -47.12
CA TYR A 21 34.56 12.70 -45.85
C TYR A 21 35.20 13.58 -44.78
N GLY A 22 34.38 14.44 -44.16
CA GLY A 22 34.78 15.12 -42.95
C GLY A 22 35.19 14.07 -41.93
N ASP A 23 36.47 14.09 -41.58
CA ASP A 23 37.01 13.38 -40.43
C ASP A 23 36.32 13.91 -39.17
N GLY A 24 35.27 13.21 -38.76
CA GLY A 24 34.60 13.35 -37.47
C GLY A 24 34.51 11.99 -36.81
N ARG A 25 35.66 11.44 -36.39
CA ARG A 25 35.77 10.16 -35.68
C ARG A 25 34.91 10.18 -34.42
N GLY A 26 33.83 9.40 -34.43
CA GLY A 26 33.04 9.07 -33.25
C GLY A 26 32.69 7.59 -33.20
N ARG A 27 33.65 6.69 -33.48
CA ARG A 27 33.46 5.26 -33.16
C ARG A 27 33.47 5.15 -31.64
N ILE A 28 32.28 5.14 -31.02
CA ILE A 28 32.12 4.76 -29.63
C ILE A 28 32.62 3.32 -29.54
N SER A 29 33.85 3.15 -29.04
CA SER A 29 34.44 1.83 -28.85
C SER A 29 33.54 1.04 -27.92
N CYS A 30 33.13 -0.18 -28.30
CA CYS A 30 32.34 -1.06 -27.45
C CYS A 30 32.99 -1.24 -26.07
N ALA A 31 34.32 -1.17 -25.99
CA ALA A 31 35.07 -1.18 -24.73
C ALA A 31 34.85 0.07 -23.87
N GLY A 32 34.67 1.25 -24.47
CA GLY A 32 34.32 2.49 -23.77
C GLY A 32 32.90 2.45 -23.21
N CYS A 33 31.93 1.93 -23.96
CA CYS A 33 30.58 1.68 -23.45
C CYS A 33 30.58 0.70 -22.29
N MET A 34 31.27 -0.44 -22.43
CA MET A 34 31.35 -1.46 -21.38
C MET A 34 32.03 -0.93 -20.12
N PHE A 35 33.07 -0.10 -20.26
CA PHE A 35 33.71 0.58 -19.13
C PHE A 35 32.74 1.49 -18.37
N ILE A 36 31.99 2.35 -19.07
CA ILE A 36 31.00 3.26 -18.46
C ILE A 36 29.89 2.45 -17.77
N LEU A 37 29.38 1.41 -18.42
CA LEU A 37 28.36 0.54 -17.82
C LEU A 37 28.88 -0.14 -16.55
N CYS A 38 30.10 -0.69 -16.56
CA CYS A 38 30.69 -1.31 -15.37
C CYS A 38 30.84 -0.31 -14.21
N ILE A 39 31.26 0.93 -14.48
CA ILE A 39 31.37 1.96 -13.45
C ILE A 39 30.00 2.37 -12.92
N VAL A 40 29.03 2.64 -13.79
CA VAL A 40 27.69 3.10 -13.39
C VAL A 40 26.95 2.00 -12.63
N PHE A 41 26.92 0.77 -13.14
CA PHE A 41 26.29 -0.33 -12.43
C PHE A 41 27.03 -0.70 -11.14
N GLY A 42 28.37 -0.74 -11.17
CA GLY A 42 29.17 -1.01 -9.98
C GLY A 42 28.92 0.02 -8.88
N SER A 43 28.96 1.32 -9.20
CA SER A 43 28.71 2.39 -8.22
C SER A 43 27.28 2.38 -7.66
N ILE A 44 26.27 2.12 -8.49
CA ILE A 44 24.88 1.98 -8.01
C ILE A 44 24.76 0.79 -7.04
N LEU A 45 25.27 -0.38 -7.41
CA LEU A 45 25.24 -1.58 -6.57
C LEU A 45 26.01 -1.36 -5.27
N GLY A 46 27.17 -0.70 -5.33
CA GLY A 46 27.99 -0.36 -4.16
C GLY A 46 27.27 0.58 -3.20
N THR A 47 26.61 1.61 -3.73
CA THR A 47 25.86 2.58 -2.92
C THR A 47 24.67 1.92 -2.22
N ILE A 48 23.88 1.12 -2.95
CA ILE A 48 22.74 0.39 -2.40
C ILE A 48 23.23 -0.65 -1.37
N GLY A 49 24.26 -1.43 -1.73
CA GLY A 49 24.86 -2.43 -0.85
C GLY A 49 25.38 -1.83 0.44
N PHE A 50 26.10 -0.71 0.38
CA PHE A 50 26.55 0.01 1.57
C PHE A 50 25.39 0.52 2.42
N ALA A 51 24.31 1.02 1.81
CA ALA A 51 23.12 1.45 2.55
C ALA A 51 22.47 0.28 3.32
N PHE A 52 22.39 -0.91 2.71
CA PHE A 52 21.90 -2.12 3.39
C PHE A 52 22.83 -2.58 4.52
N VAL A 53 24.15 -2.57 4.32
CA VAL A 53 25.11 -2.90 5.39
C VAL A 53 25.04 -1.87 6.52
N ALA A 54 25.00 -0.57 6.20
CA ALA A 54 24.89 0.49 7.21
C ALA A 54 23.59 0.38 8.03
N SER A 55 22.47 0.09 7.37
CA SER A 55 21.17 -0.11 8.04
C SER A 55 21.03 -1.47 8.75
N SER A 56 21.92 -2.44 8.51
CA SER A 56 21.92 -3.73 9.22
C SER A 56 22.24 -3.60 10.72
N LYS A 57 22.86 -2.48 11.13
CA LYS A 57 23.10 -2.17 12.55
C LYS A 57 21.82 -2.02 13.37
N GLN A 58 20.69 -1.72 12.73
CA GLN A 58 19.39 -1.59 13.36
C GLN A 58 18.50 -2.78 13.01
N ASP A 59 18.19 -3.62 14.00
CA ASP A 59 17.28 -4.75 13.84
C ASP A 59 15.82 -4.30 13.99
N THR A 60 15.37 -3.52 13.01
CA THR A 60 14.00 -2.99 12.96
C THR A 60 12.94 -4.09 13.09
N ARG A 61 13.25 -5.33 12.67
CA ARG A 61 12.33 -6.45 12.79
C ARG A 61 12.19 -6.86 14.25
N LYS A 62 13.30 -7.08 14.94
CA LYS A 62 13.30 -7.44 16.36
C LYS A 62 12.61 -6.36 17.20
N ASP A 63 12.94 -5.10 16.97
CA ASP A 63 12.33 -3.97 17.69
C ASP A 63 10.81 -3.92 17.49
N ARG A 64 10.32 -4.14 16.26
CA ARG A 64 8.88 -4.17 15.97
C ARG A 64 8.19 -5.39 16.56
N ILE A 65 8.84 -6.56 16.58
CA ILE A 65 8.31 -7.77 17.22
C ILE A 65 8.21 -7.56 18.73
N GLU A 66 9.22 -6.98 19.37
CA GLU A 66 9.21 -6.67 20.81
C GLU A 66 8.08 -5.70 21.16
N ALA A 67 7.95 -4.60 20.40
CA ALA A 67 6.85 -3.64 20.59
C ALA A 67 5.46 -4.27 20.39
N TYR A 68 5.33 -5.22 19.45
CA TYR A 68 4.08 -5.97 19.27
C TYR A 68 3.83 -6.97 20.41
N ASN A 69 4.86 -7.67 20.89
CA ASN A 69 4.71 -8.63 21.97
C ASN A 69 4.29 -7.94 23.27
N ASP A 70 4.88 -6.79 23.60
CA ASP A 70 4.45 -5.96 24.74
C ASP A 70 2.96 -5.64 24.65
N TYR A 71 2.50 -5.29 23.45
CA TYR A 71 1.10 -5.04 23.20
C TYR A 71 0.25 -6.29 23.36
N ALA A 72 0.65 -7.41 22.74
CA ALA A 72 -0.07 -8.69 22.78
C ALA A 72 -0.19 -9.23 24.21
N LEU A 73 0.81 -8.98 25.07
CA LEU A 73 0.75 -9.30 26.50
C LEU A 73 -0.37 -8.53 27.20
N THR A 74 -0.51 -7.22 26.96
CA THR A 74 -1.61 -6.44 27.56
C THR A 74 -3.00 -6.94 27.14
N TRP A 75 -3.10 -7.45 25.91
CA TRP A 75 -4.30 -8.07 25.39
C TRP A 75 -4.61 -9.40 26.08
N LYS A 76 -3.63 -10.30 26.14
CA LYS A 76 -3.76 -11.60 26.82
C LYS A 76 -4.10 -11.42 28.30
N ASP A 77 -3.51 -10.44 28.96
CA ASP A 77 -3.80 -10.07 30.35
C ASP A 77 -5.24 -9.57 30.51
N PHE A 78 -5.67 -8.68 29.61
CA PHE A 78 -7.04 -8.21 29.59
C PHE A 78 -8.04 -9.37 29.44
N VAL A 79 -7.78 -10.27 28.49
CA VAL A 79 -8.64 -11.43 28.23
C VAL A 79 -8.67 -12.39 29.40
N ARG A 80 -7.52 -12.69 30.00
CA ARG A 80 -7.41 -13.60 31.15
C ARG A 80 -8.14 -13.07 32.38
N ASN A 81 -8.08 -11.75 32.61
CA ASN A 81 -8.72 -11.11 33.75
C ASN A 81 -10.22 -10.93 33.56
N LYS A 82 -10.68 -10.69 32.32
CA LYS A 82 -12.09 -10.56 31.98
C LYS A 82 -12.67 -11.93 31.65
N LYS A 83 -13.39 -12.52 32.59
CA LYS A 83 -14.12 -13.77 32.33
C LYS A 83 -15.26 -13.51 31.34
N TYR A 84 -15.13 -13.94 30.09
CA TYR A 84 -16.16 -13.87 29.05
C TYR A 84 -17.25 -14.94 29.22
N SER A 85 -17.62 -15.29 30.46
CA SER A 85 -18.65 -16.31 30.67
C SER A 85 -19.97 -15.95 30.00
N ASP A 86 -20.27 -14.65 29.90
CA ASP A 86 -21.33 -14.06 29.08
C ASP A 86 -20.74 -12.89 28.25
N PRO A 87 -20.35 -13.10 27.00
CA PRO A 87 -19.79 -12.03 26.17
C PRO A 87 -20.86 -10.95 25.88
N PRO A 88 -20.50 -9.66 25.88
CA PRO A 88 -21.45 -8.58 25.66
C PRO A 88 -21.99 -8.68 24.23
N GLN A 89 -23.30 -8.48 24.08
CA GLN A 89 -23.89 -8.37 22.77
C GLN A 89 -23.67 -6.96 22.23
N VAL A 90 -23.06 -6.89 21.05
CA VAL A 90 -22.97 -5.67 20.27
C VAL A 90 -24.00 -5.76 19.16
N THR A 91 -24.97 -4.86 19.20
CA THR A 91 -25.92 -4.67 18.10
C THR A 91 -25.43 -3.51 17.25
N LEU A 92 -25.29 -3.77 15.96
CA LEU A 92 -24.94 -2.75 14.99
C LEU A 92 -26.17 -2.47 14.12
N GLU A 93 -26.62 -1.22 14.16
CA GLU A 93 -27.62 -0.73 13.22
C GLU A 93 -26.91 0.12 12.18
N THR A 94 -27.06 -0.23 10.90
CA THR A 94 -26.44 0.52 9.82
C THR A 94 -27.48 0.91 8.79
N ALA A 95 -27.47 2.18 8.42
CA ALA A 95 -28.29 2.74 7.37
C ALA A 95 -27.41 3.37 6.30
N VAL A 96 -27.77 3.20 5.04
CA VAL A 96 -27.16 3.96 3.96
C VAL A 96 -28.10 5.11 3.62
N ILE A 97 -27.59 6.33 3.70
CA ILE A 97 -28.33 7.56 3.44
C ILE A 97 -27.79 8.14 2.14
N CYS A 98 -28.63 8.19 1.10
CA CYS A 98 -28.27 8.72 -0.21
C CYS A 98 -29.13 9.95 -0.51
N ASN A 99 -28.53 11.09 -0.87
CA ASN A 99 -29.30 12.33 -1.17
C ASN A 99 -30.32 12.71 -0.07
N ASN A 100 -29.96 12.57 1.21
CA ASN A 100 -30.86 12.78 2.36
C ASN A 100 -32.11 11.89 2.41
N SER A 101 -32.18 10.85 1.58
CA SER A 101 -33.22 9.83 1.61
C SER A 101 -32.62 8.52 2.15
N PRO A 102 -33.29 7.81 3.06
CA PRO A 102 -32.81 6.53 3.55
C PRO A 102 -32.85 5.49 2.41
N GLY A 103 -31.69 5.00 2.00
CA GLY A 103 -31.51 3.93 1.00
C GLY A 103 -31.73 2.52 1.57
N GLY A 104 -32.22 2.43 2.81
CA GLY A 104 -32.42 1.19 3.56
C GLY A 104 -31.70 1.24 4.92
N ALA A 105 -32.34 0.67 5.94
CA ALA A 105 -31.75 0.45 7.25
C ALA A 105 -31.74 -1.06 7.53
N VAL A 106 -30.65 -1.55 8.11
CA VAL A 106 -30.55 -2.94 8.50
C VAL A 106 -30.00 -3.06 9.92
N ASN A 107 -30.70 -3.83 10.73
CA ASN A 107 -30.38 -4.05 12.13
C ASN A 107 -29.86 -5.47 12.31
N TYR A 108 -28.67 -5.62 12.88
CA TYR A 108 -28.09 -6.92 13.15
C TYR A 108 -27.50 -6.96 14.56
N SER A 109 -27.91 -7.97 15.32
CA SER A 109 -27.17 -8.42 16.49
C SER A 109 -26.22 -9.53 16.05
N VAL A 110 -24.94 -9.38 16.37
CA VAL A 110 -23.90 -10.36 16.01
C VAL A 110 -23.37 -10.93 17.31
N PRO A 111 -23.28 -12.26 17.47
CA PRO A 111 -22.60 -12.85 18.61
C PRO A 111 -21.10 -12.53 18.55
N LEU A 112 -20.45 -12.46 19.71
CA LEU A 112 -19.00 -12.33 19.74
C LEU A 112 -18.37 -13.58 19.13
N SER A 113 -17.54 -13.42 18.09
CA SER A 113 -16.74 -14.49 17.53
C SER A 113 -15.40 -14.53 18.23
N GLU A 114 -15.06 -15.71 18.76
CA GLU A 114 -13.73 -16.03 19.29
C GLU A 114 -12.83 -16.70 18.23
N THR A 115 -13.36 -16.88 17.02
CA THR A 115 -12.66 -17.61 15.96
C THR A 115 -11.49 -16.78 15.45
N ALA A 116 -10.29 -17.31 15.69
CA ALA A 116 -9.04 -16.87 15.10
C ALA A 116 -9.11 -16.92 13.56
N THR A 117 -9.32 -15.76 12.93
CA THR A 117 -9.38 -15.66 11.45
C THR A 117 -8.39 -14.66 10.90
N ASP A 118 -7.84 -13.78 11.73
CA ASP A 118 -6.70 -12.96 11.34
C ASP A 118 -5.42 -13.77 11.50
N VAL A 119 -4.51 -13.61 10.55
CA VAL A 119 -3.21 -14.27 10.54
C VAL A 119 -2.14 -13.26 10.20
N PHE A 120 -0.91 -13.51 10.65
CA PHE A 120 0.23 -12.75 10.18
C PHE A 120 0.40 -12.94 8.67
N THR A 121 0.55 -11.82 7.96
CA THR A 121 0.95 -11.81 6.55
C THR A 121 2.39 -12.30 6.44
N ASP A 122 3.23 -11.86 7.37
CA ASP A 122 4.57 -12.37 7.58
C ASP A 122 4.56 -13.75 8.27
N LYS A 123 4.66 -14.80 7.45
CA LYS A 123 4.69 -16.19 7.91
C LYS A 123 5.88 -16.54 8.80
N SER A 124 6.96 -15.75 8.77
CA SER A 124 8.13 -15.96 9.63
C SER A 124 7.99 -15.31 11.00
N ALA A 125 7.00 -14.44 11.22
CA ALA A 125 6.87 -13.67 12.46
C ALA A 125 6.90 -14.54 13.73
N ILE A 126 6.12 -15.64 13.75
CA ILE A 126 6.06 -16.55 14.91
C ILE A 126 7.41 -17.24 15.15
N LYS A 127 8.08 -17.69 14.09
CA LYS A 127 9.40 -18.32 14.19
C LYS A 127 10.43 -17.35 14.76
N ASP A 128 10.28 -16.06 14.44
CA ASP A 128 11.18 -14.99 14.86
C ASP A 128 10.78 -14.41 16.24
N GLY A 129 9.83 -15.03 16.94
CA GLY A 129 9.47 -14.72 18.32
C GLY A 129 8.24 -13.84 18.51
N ALA A 130 7.47 -13.56 17.45
CA ALA A 130 6.19 -12.85 17.61
C ALA A 130 5.14 -13.75 18.25
N ASP A 131 4.46 -13.22 19.27
CA ASP A 131 3.32 -13.86 19.90
C ASP A 131 2.17 -14.05 18.90
N PRO A 132 1.39 -15.14 18.99
CA PRO A 132 0.25 -15.32 18.11
C PRO A 132 -0.78 -14.20 18.31
N LEU A 133 -1.55 -13.89 17.25
CA LEU A 133 -2.65 -12.92 17.31
C LEU A 133 -3.82 -13.37 18.21
N ASP A 134 -3.80 -14.62 18.63
CA ASP A 134 -4.86 -15.23 19.43
C ASP A 134 -4.72 -14.90 20.92
N PRO A 135 -5.85 -14.81 21.65
CA PRO A 135 -7.24 -15.00 21.18
C PRO A 135 -7.77 -13.78 20.42
N GLN A 136 -8.71 -13.97 19.50
CA GLN A 136 -9.32 -12.88 18.72
C GLN A 136 -10.78 -12.72 19.10
N TYR A 137 -11.18 -11.51 19.52
CA TYR A 137 -12.57 -11.21 19.87
C TYR A 137 -13.11 -10.13 18.94
N LYS A 138 -13.99 -10.54 18.02
CA LYS A 138 -14.60 -9.63 17.05
C LYS A 138 -16.04 -9.97 16.72
N TRP A 139 -16.82 -8.94 16.45
CA TRP A 139 -18.17 -9.07 15.90
C TRP A 139 -18.09 -8.78 14.41
N ARG A 140 -18.34 -9.77 13.55
CA ARG A 140 -18.24 -9.62 12.09
C ARG A 140 -19.55 -10.00 11.43
N THR A 141 -20.02 -9.16 10.53
CA THR A 141 -21.21 -9.40 9.71
C THR A 141 -21.04 -8.77 8.34
N ASP A 142 -21.76 -9.28 7.34
CA ASP A 142 -21.83 -8.69 6.02
C ASP A 142 -23.19 -8.00 5.85
N LEU A 143 -23.16 -6.70 5.62
CA LEU A 143 -24.35 -5.88 5.44
C LEU A 143 -24.65 -5.73 3.96
N THR A 144 -25.81 -6.21 3.52
CA THR A 144 -26.24 -6.04 2.12
C THR A 144 -27.15 -4.83 1.98
N PHE A 145 -26.73 -3.89 1.14
CA PHE A 145 -27.53 -2.74 0.75
C PHE A 145 -27.99 -2.89 -0.70
N LYS A 146 -29.21 -2.44 -0.99
CA LYS A 146 -29.81 -2.54 -2.32
C LYS A 146 -29.91 -1.17 -2.97
N ASN A 147 -29.78 -1.12 -4.29
CA ASN A 147 -29.98 0.09 -5.10
C ASN A 147 -29.12 1.30 -4.68
N ILE A 148 -27.86 1.08 -4.31
CA ILE A 148 -26.94 2.15 -3.90
C ILE A 148 -26.48 2.97 -5.11
N GLN A 149 -26.45 4.30 -4.92
CA GLN A 149 -25.86 5.30 -5.82
C GLN A 149 -24.62 5.93 -5.15
N PRO A 150 -23.41 5.34 -5.31
CA PRO A 150 -22.27 5.56 -4.43
C PRO A 150 -21.85 7.01 -4.21
N GLU A 151 -22.03 7.83 -5.24
CA GLU A 151 -21.51 9.20 -5.33
C GLU A 151 -22.10 10.15 -4.27
N ASN A 152 -23.30 9.84 -3.76
CA ASN A 152 -24.01 10.68 -2.78
C ASN A 152 -24.48 9.89 -1.55
N CYS A 153 -23.90 8.72 -1.29
CA CYS A 153 -24.29 7.87 -0.18
C CYS A 153 -23.30 7.93 0.99
N ASN A 154 -23.83 8.03 2.19
CA ASN A 154 -23.10 7.85 3.45
C ASN A 154 -23.65 6.63 4.18
N VAL A 155 -22.74 5.83 4.72
CA VAL A 155 -23.06 4.80 5.72
C VAL A 155 -23.12 5.48 7.08
N GLN A 156 -24.31 5.55 7.67
CA GLN A 156 -24.47 5.89 9.08
C GLN A 156 -24.58 4.58 9.87
N ALA A 157 -23.69 4.41 10.84
CA ALA A 157 -23.71 3.25 11.72
C ALA A 157 -23.86 3.70 13.17
N ARG A 158 -24.75 2.99 13.88
CA ARG A 158 -25.10 3.18 15.29
C ARG A 158 -24.75 1.91 16.04
N ILE A 159 -24.04 2.07 17.14
CA ILE A 159 -23.52 0.95 17.91
C ILE A 159 -24.25 0.91 19.24
N PHE A 160 -24.86 -0.23 19.51
CA PHE A 160 -25.56 -0.48 20.75
C PHE A 160 -24.81 -1.56 21.54
N SER A 161 -24.61 -1.29 22.82
CA SER A 161 -24.12 -2.28 23.79
C SER A 161 -25.25 -2.54 24.77
N ASN A 162 -25.68 -3.81 24.89
CA ASN A 162 -26.79 -4.20 25.76
C ASN A 162 -28.02 -3.28 25.61
N THR A 163 -28.43 -3.02 24.37
CA THR A 163 -29.57 -2.14 23.97
C THR A 163 -29.41 -0.63 24.16
N ARG A 164 -28.32 -0.13 24.76
CA ARG A 164 -28.04 1.31 24.87
C ARG A 164 -27.24 1.80 23.67
N LEU A 165 -27.69 2.88 23.03
CA LEU A 165 -26.91 3.56 21.99
C LEU A 165 -25.66 4.18 22.61
N THR A 166 -24.49 3.82 22.09
CA THR A 166 -23.20 4.24 22.64
C THR A 166 -22.50 5.24 21.73
N SER A 167 -22.69 5.13 20.42
CA SER A 167 -22.07 6.00 19.44
C SER A 167 -22.76 5.93 18.09
N THR A 168 -22.57 6.98 17.30
CA THR A 168 -22.93 7.06 15.88
C THR A 168 -21.72 7.56 15.11
N PHE A 169 -21.43 6.95 13.96
CA PHE A 169 -20.43 7.46 13.05
C PHE A 169 -20.92 7.38 11.61
N ASN A 170 -20.35 8.24 10.76
CA ASN A 170 -20.71 8.35 9.36
C ASN A 170 -19.46 8.12 8.50
N GLN A 171 -19.59 7.30 7.46
CA GLN A 171 -18.53 7.03 6.49
C GLN A 171 -19.05 7.22 5.07
N ARG A 172 -18.30 7.90 4.20
CA ARG A 172 -18.68 8.02 2.78
C ARG A 172 -18.62 6.67 2.10
N PHE A 173 -19.64 6.35 1.30
CA PHE A 173 -19.69 5.09 0.58
C PHE A 173 -18.71 5.07 -0.60
N ALA A 174 -18.60 6.17 -1.34
CA ALA A 174 -17.55 6.35 -2.32
C ALA A 174 -16.93 7.75 -2.21
N ASN A 175 -15.62 7.81 -2.45
CA ASN A 175 -14.89 9.07 -2.62
C ASN A 175 -14.53 9.22 -4.09
N GLN A 176 -15.03 10.27 -4.73
CA GLN A 176 -14.58 10.66 -6.05
C GLN A 176 -13.27 11.42 -5.91
N LEU A 177 -12.23 10.94 -6.59
CA LEU A 177 -10.90 11.52 -6.58
C LEU A 177 -10.53 11.94 -7.99
N THR A 178 -10.03 13.17 -8.11
CA THR A 178 -9.68 13.76 -9.38
C THR A 178 -8.28 14.34 -9.31
N TYR A 179 -7.43 14.01 -10.29
CA TYR A 179 -6.11 14.62 -10.42
C TYR A 179 -5.80 15.00 -11.87
N GLN A 180 -5.12 16.13 -12.03
CA GLN A 180 -4.62 16.58 -13.32
C GLN A 180 -3.23 16.03 -13.59
N CYS A 181 -3.04 15.50 -14.79
CA CYS A 181 -1.73 15.13 -15.29
C CYS A 181 -0.97 16.40 -15.65
N ARG A 182 0.15 16.65 -14.97
CA ARG A 182 1.05 17.77 -15.29
C ARG A 182 2.36 17.25 -15.87
N TRP A 183 2.85 17.87 -16.93
CA TRP A 183 4.19 17.65 -17.49
C TRP A 183 4.97 18.97 -17.49
N LYS A 184 6.31 18.84 -17.43
CA LYS A 184 7.21 19.99 -17.32
C LYS A 184 7.57 20.60 -18.68
N THR A 185 7.54 19.80 -19.74
CA THR A 185 8.02 20.17 -21.08
C THR A 185 7.05 19.67 -22.13
N ARG A 186 6.98 20.38 -23.27
CA ARG A 186 6.12 20.02 -24.40
C ARG A 186 6.60 18.72 -25.07
N ASP A 187 7.90 18.45 -25.05
CA ASP A 187 8.50 17.26 -25.67
C ASP A 187 8.18 15.95 -24.91
N ASP A 188 7.93 16.04 -23.59
CA ASP A 188 7.55 14.87 -22.77
C ASP A 188 6.02 14.67 -22.70
N GLN A 189 5.23 15.57 -23.29
CA GLN A 189 3.77 15.61 -23.16
C GLN A 189 3.12 14.30 -23.60
N ASP A 190 3.46 13.76 -24.77
CA ASP A 190 2.81 12.55 -25.31
C ASP A 190 3.11 11.29 -24.51
N LYS A 191 4.32 11.21 -23.95
CA LYS A 191 4.72 10.08 -23.10
C LYS A 191 4.07 10.20 -21.73
N ALA A 192 4.16 11.37 -21.10
CA ALA A 192 3.55 11.65 -19.82
C ALA A 192 2.02 11.49 -19.86
N TYR A 193 1.38 11.95 -20.93
CA TYR A 193 -0.06 11.78 -21.17
C TYR A 193 -0.45 10.31 -21.23
N ARG A 194 0.24 9.50 -22.05
CA ARG A 194 -0.02 8.05 -22.15
C ARG A 194 0.22 7.33 -20.82
N ASP A 195 1.30 7.66 -20.12
CA ASP A 195 1.60 7.09 -18.81
C ASP A 195 0.57 7.46 -17.75
N CYS A 196 0.06 8.69 -17.80
CA CYS A 196 -0.96 9.17 -16.90
C CYS A 196 -2.31 8.51 -17.18
N LYS A 197 -2.72 8.45 -18.45
CA LYS A 197 -3.90 7.71 -18.90
C LYS A 197 -3.84 6.25 -18.49
N ARG A 198 -2.69 5.60 -18.71
CA ARG A 198 -2.46 4.20 -18.33
C ARG A 198 -2.63 4.00 -16.83
N ARG A 199 -2.02 4.85 -15.99
CA ARG A 199 -2.19 4.76 -14.53
C ARG A 199 -3.66 4.97 -14.13
N CYS A 200 -4.32 5.96 -14.72
CA CYS A 200 -5.73 6.24 -14.45
C CYS A 200 -6.62 5.03 -14.74
N VAL A 201 -6.57 4.52 -15.98
CA VAL A 201 -7.47 3.47 -16.44
C VAL A 201 -7.06 2.10 -15.92
N ASN A 202 -5.76 1.75 -15.95
CA ASN A 202 -5.33 0.39 -15.67
C ASN A 202 -5.02 0.16 -14.19
N ASN A 203 -4.46 1.15 -13.48
CA ASN A 203 -4.10 0.96 -12.07
C ASN A 203 -5.27 1.31 -11.15
N PHE A 204 -5.99 2.40 -11.45
CA PHE A 204 -7.10 2.86 -10.61
C PHE A 204 -8.48 2.49 -11.14
N GLY A 205 -8.57 1.95 -12.37
CA GLY A 205 -9.86 1.65 -12.98
C GLY A 205 -10.70 2.90 -13.27
N GLY A 206 -10.09 4.08 -13.36
CA GLY A 206 -10.78 5.37 -13.51
C GLY A 206 -11.08 5.78 -14.95
N THR A 207 -11.72 6.94 -15.09
CA THR A 207 -12.06 7.58 -16.36
C THR A 207 -11.07 8.72 -16.62
N PHE A 208 -10.54 8.78 -17.84
CA PHE A 208 -9.55 9.77 -18.24
C PHE A 208 -10.08 10.68 -19.34
N TYR A 209 -10.21 11.98 -19.06
CA TYR A 209 -10.73 12.98 -19.99
C TYR A 209 -9.99 14.32 -19.84
N GLY A 210 -9.59 14.93 -20.96
CA GLY A 210 -9.00 16.28 -20.95
C GLY A 210 -7.83 16.42 -19.96
N GLU A 211 -6.88 15.48 -19.98
CA GLU A 211 -5.70 15.46 -19.09
C GLU A 211 -6.01 15.27 -17.60
N THR A 212 -7.27 15.01 -17.28
CA THR A 212 -7.77 14.80 -15.93
C THR A 212 -8.15 13.34 -15.77
N CYS A 213 -7.64 12.73 -14.71
CA CYS A 213 -8.08 11.41 -14.27
C CYS A 213 -9.08 11.57 -13.15
N THR A 214 -10.21 10.87 -13.27
CA THR A 214 -11.22 10.76 -12.23
C THR A 214 -11.41 9.28 -11.91
N TYR A 215 -11.27 8.90 -10.65
CA TYR A 215 -11.51 7.54 -10.18
C TYR A 215 -12.26 7.56 -8.86
N TYR A 216 -12.79 6.40 -8.47
CA TYR A 216 -13.55 6.27 -7.23
C TYR A 216 -12.84 5.31 -6.30
N GLU A 217 -12.92 5.63 -5.02
CA GLU A 217 -12.63 4.72 -3.92
C GLU A 217 -13.95 4.26 -3.34
N ASN A 218 -14.30 2.99 -3.53
CA ASN A 218 -15.52 2.39 -3.02
C ASN A 218 -15.25 1.72 -1.68
N LEU A 219 -16.09 2.00 -0.68
CA LEU A 219 -16.03 1.35 0.62
C LEU A 219 -16.27 -0.17 0.43
N GLN A 220 -15.40 -1.00 1.00
CA GLN A 220 -15.49 -2.46 0.94
C GLN A 220 -15.65 -3.07 2.31
N GLU A 221 -14.89 -2.54 3.26
CA GLU A 221 -14.89 -3.01 4.63
C GLU A 221 -15.04 -1.82 5.57
N LEU A 222 -15.77 -2.04 6.64
CA LEU A 222 -15.92 -1.12 7.75
C LEU A 222 -15.40 -1.84 9.00
N CYS A 223 -14.50 -1.20 9.73
CA CYS A 223 -14.05 -1.72 11.02
C CYS A 223 -13.93 -0.61 12.03
N ILE A 224 -14.53 -0.83 13.20
CA ILE A 224 -14.51 0.09 14.33
C ILE A 224 -13.95 -0.58 15.57
N LYS A 225 -13.34 0.23 16.43
CA LYS A 225 -12.82 -0.21 17.72
C LYS A 225 -13.66 0.29 18.90
N VAL A 226 -13.84 -0.58 19.88
CA VAL A 226 -14.61 -0.32 21.09
C VAL A 226 -13.79 -0.63 22.33
N LYS A 227 -14.12 0.04 23.44
CA LYS A 227 -13.53 -0.18 24.76
C LYS A 227 -14.62 -0.25 25.82
N ASP A 228 -14.25 -0.68 27.02
CA ASP A 228 -15.15 -0.63 28.17
C ASP A 228 -15.50 0.84 28.49
N GLU A 229 -16.79 1.11 28.74
CA GLU A 229 -17.25 2.45 29.16
C GLU A 229 -16.56 2.89 30.47
N HIS A 230 -16.35 1.93 31.36
CA HIS A 230 -15.70 2.15 32.65
C HIS A 230 -14.51 1.20 32.82
N TRP A 231 -13.38 1.72 33.29
CA TRP A 231 -12.24 0.92 33.74
C TRP A 231 -12.63 0.15 35.00
N THR A 232 -13.28 -0.99 34.83
CA THR A 232 -13.73 -1.85 35.93
C THR A 232 -13.24 -3.27 35.70
N THR A 233 -13.08 -4.02 36.79
CA THR A 233 -12.78 -5.47 36.76
C THR A 233 -14.03 -6.33 36.55
N LYS A 234 -15.21 -5.70 36.46
CA LYS A 234 -16.49 -6.38 36.21
C LYS A 234 -16.51 -7.03 34.81
N PRO A 235 -17.46 -7.97 34.57
CA PRO A 235 -17.77 -8.44 33.22
C PRO A 235 -18.00 -7.26 32.26
N LEU A 236 -17.96 -7.52 30.95
CA LEU A 236 -18.17 -6.49 29.95
C LEU A 236 -19.64 -6.02 30.01
N ASP A 237 -19.93 -5.06 30.87
CA ASP A 237 -21.30 -4.59 31.11
C ASP A 237 -21.75 -3.54 30.07
N SER A 238 -20.80 -2.77 29.53
CA SER A 238 -21.06 -1.70 28.54
C SER A 238 -19.81 -1.37 27.73
N LEU A 239 -19.99 -1.26 26.41
CA LEU A 239 -18.95 -0.92 25.44
C LEU A 239 -19.23 0.44 24.82
N VAL A 240 -18.19 1.25 24.62
CA VAL A 240 -18.26 2.53 23.90
C VAL A 240 -17.23 2.55 22.77
N VAL A 241 -17.48 3.37 21.75
CA VAL A 241 -16.48 3.59 20.68
C VAL A 241 -15.23 4.20 21.26
N ASP A 242 -14.08 3.64 20.87
CA ASP A 242 -12.80 4.18 21.30
C ASP A 242 -12.21 5.08 20.23
N THR A 243 -12.01 6.34 20.58
CA THR A 243 -11.34 7.34 19.75
C THR A 243 -9.84 7.48 20.05
N SER A 244 -9.38 6.87 21.14
CA SER A 244 -8.18 7.31 21.91
C SER A 244 -6.99 6.34 21.87
N TYR A 245 -6.99 5.39 20.93
CA TYR A 245 -5.96 4.35 20.90
C TYR A 245 -4.53 4.93 20.66
N PRO A 246 -3.48 4.41 21.34
CA PRO A 246 -2.44 5.29 21.88
C PRO A 246 -1.45 5.78 20.82
N VAL A 247 -0.80 6.92 21.06
CA VAL A 247 0.30 7.55 20.28
C VAL A 247 0.08 7.61 18.77
N VAL A 248 -0.95 8.34 18.35
CA VAL A 248 -0.93 9.04 17.06
C VAL A 248 -0.03 10.28 17.29
N PRO A 249 1.04 10.51 16.51
CA PRO A 249 1.61 11.84 16.45
C PRO A 249 0.52 12.72 15.85
N ASP A 250 0.04 13.68 16.65
CA ASP A 250 -1.13 14.52 16.41
C ASP A 250 -2.46 13.91 16.87
N SER A 251 -3.21 14.73 17.62
CA SER A 251 -4.44 14.45 18.37
C SER A 251 -5.67 14.04 17.54
N ALA A 252 -5.49 13.33 16.43
CA ALA A 252 -6.58 12.92 15.56
C ALA A 252 -7.33 11.74 16.18
N ASN A 253 -8.59 11.98 16.56
CA ASN A 253 -9.54 10.93 16.94
C ASN A 253 -9.54 9.84 15.86
N SER A 254 -9.27 8.62 16.27
CA SER A 254 -9.23 7.46 15.39
C SER A 254 -10.21 6.45 15.95
N ILE A 255 -11.25 6.10 15.19
CA ILE A 255 -12.32 5.15 15.61
C ILE A 255 -12.25 3.80 14.90
N GLY A 256 -11.32 3.67 13.95
CA GLY A 256 -11.26 2.52 13.06
C GLY A 256 -10.20 1.48 13.41
N CYS A 257 -10.13 0.45 12.58
CA CYS A 257 -9.15 -0.65 12.70
C CYS A 257 -8.16 -0.74 11.53
N PHE A 258 -8.29 0.08 10.49
CA PHE A 258 -7.43 0.02 9.30
C PHE A 258 -6.35 1.09 9.40
N TYR A 259 -5.09 0.68 9.58
CA TYR A 259 -3.98 1.63 9.69
C TYR A 259 -3.68 2.30 8.35
N SER A 260 -3.57 3.62 8.35
CA SER A 260 -3.15 4.44 7.21
C SER A 260 -1.77 5.01 7.47
N VAL A 261 -0.79 4.61 6.65
CA VAL A 261 0.58 5.15 6.71
C VAL A 261 0.57 6.65 6.41
N THR A 262 -0.24 7.07 5.44
CA THR A 262 -0.36 8.46 5.01
C THR A 262 -0.86 9.36 6.13
N ASP A 263 -1.83 8.88 6.90
CA ASP A 263 -2.47 9.66 7.96
C ASP A 263 -1.88 9.38 9.36
N GLY A 264 -1.00 8.40 9.50
CA GLY A 264 -0.45 7.94 10.78
C GLY A 264 -1.49 7.44 11.78
N LYS A 265 -2.70 7.05 11.33
CA LYS A 265 -3.84 6.73 12.21
C LYS A 265 -4.68 5.58 11.68
N PHE A 266 -5.59 5.06 12.51
CA PHE A 266 -6.59 4.08 12.06
C PHE A 266 -7.85 4.74 11.51
N ASN A 267 -8.25 4.30 10.32
CA ASN A 267 -9.45 4.69 9.61
C ASN A 267 -10.53 3.60 9.73
N ALA A 268 -11.79 4.01 9.76
CA ALA A 268 -12.92 3.09 9.90
C ALA A 268 -13.26 2.37 8.59
N GLY A 269 -13.10 3.05 7.45
CA GLY A 269 -13.35 2.49 6.14
C GLY A 269 -12.08 1.99 5.46
N ARG A 270 -12.16 0.81 4.85
CA ARG A 270 -11.20 0.34 3.85
C ARG A 270 -11.82 0.49 2.47
N TYR A 271 -11.12 1.19 1.61
CA TYR A 271 -11.57 1.49 0.27
C TYR A 271 -10.83 0.68 -0.78
N LYS A 272 -11.51 0.41 -1.89
CA LYS A 272 -10.92 -0.17 -3.09
C LYS A 272 -11.11 0.79 -4.26
N THR A 273 -10.01 1.09 -4.93
CA THR A 273 -10.01 1.92 -6.14
C THR A 273 -10.69 1.19 -7.30
N GLY A 274 -11.51 1.91 -8.06
CA GLY A 274 -12.17 1.37 -9.25
C GLY A 274 -13.22 2.31 -9.82
N GLN A 275 -14.08 1.74 -10.65
CA GLN A 275 -15.34 2.36 -11.06
C GLN A 275 -16.34 2.36 -9.90
N PRO A 276 -17.30 3.31 -9.87
CA PRO A 276 -18.32 3.34 -8.84
C PRO A 276 -19.20 2.07 -8.91
N ASN A 277 -19.37 1.41 -7.77
CA ASN A 277 -20.18 0.19 -7.68
C ASN A 277 -21.66 0.54 -7.51
N TYR A 278 -22.46 0.47 -8.57
CA TYR A 278 -23.92 0.69 -8.47
C TYR A 278 -24.68 -0.60 -8.14
N GLY A 279 -25.83 -0.45 -7.48
CA GLY A 279 -26.77 -1.56 -7.26
C GLY A 279 -26.65 -2.21 -5.89
N ASN A 280 -26.59 -3.55 -5.86
CA ASN A 280 -26.52 -4.30 -4.61
C ASN A 280 -25.08 -4.45 -4.14
N ILE A 281 -24.79 -4.06 -2.91
CA ILE A 281 -23.43 -4.04 -2.38
C ILE A 281 -23.39 -4.68 -1.01
N ASN A 282 -22.38 -5.53 -0.81
CA ASN A 282 -22.09 -6.12 0.47
C ASN A 282 -20.96 -5.33 1.13
N LEU A 283 -21.23 -4.82 2.33
CA LEU A 283 -20.26 -4.14 3.17
C LEU A 283 -19.92 -5.05 4.33
N GLN A 284 -18.68 -5.52 4.34
CA GLN A 284 -18.20 -6.28 5.47
C GLN A 284 -17.96 -5.36 6.65
N THR A 285 -18.61 -5.63 7.77
CA THR A 285 -18.49 -4.81 8.97
C THR A 285 -17.93 -5.60 10.13
N THR A 286 -16.91 -5.06 10.78
CA THR A 286 -16.24 -5.66 11.94
C THR A 286 -16.21 -4.67 13.10
N VAL A 287 -16.54 -5.14 14.29
CA VAL A 287 -16.30 -4.44 15.55
C VAL A 287 -15.23 -5.20 16.31
N ARG A 288 -14.19 -4.51 16.75
CA ARG A 288 -13.07 -5.09 17.50
C ARG A 288 -12.89 -4.40 18.83
N TYR A 289 -12.40 -5.15 19.80
CA TYR A 289 -11.93 -4.52 21.02
C TYR A 289 -10.65 -3.72 20.72
N SER A 290 -10.53 -2.54 21.30
CA SER A 290 -9.38 -1.66 21.05
C SER A 290 -8.05 -2.29 21.42
N LYS A 291 -8.02 -3.14 22.45
CA LYS A 291 -6.83 -3.87 22.89
C LYS A 291 -6.53 -5.12 22.05
N ASP A 292 -7.31 -5.46 21.03
CA ASP A 292 -7.07 -6.61 20.16
C ASP A 292 -5.64 -6.58 19.60
N ALA A 293 -4.91 -7.70 19.72
CA ALA A 293 -3.54 -7.88 19.26
C ALA A 293 -3.36 -7.52 17.77
N TYR A 294 -4.38 -7.74 16.94
CA TYR A 294 -4.37 -7.35 15.54
C TYR A 294 -4.12 -5.85 15.34
N LEU A 295 -4.67 -4.98 16.21
CA LEU A 295 -4.47 -3.54 16.11
C LEU A 295 -3.03 -3.15 16.45
N GLY A 296 -2.42 -3.78 17.45
CA GLY A 296 -1.00 -3.63 17.76
C GLY A 296 -0.10 -4.06 16.60
N TYR A 297 -0.41 -5.22 16.00
CA TYR A 297 0.28 -5.74 14.83
C TYR A 297 0.18 -4.79 13.62
N MET A 298 -1.03 -4.33 13.27
CA MET A 298 -1.22 -3.36 12.19
C MET A 298 -0.50 -2.04 12.45
N ARG A 299 -0.40 -1.61 13.71
CA ARG A 299 0.36 -0.41 14.04
C ARG A 299 1.85 -0.57 13.82
N VAL A 300 2.49 -1.58 14.42
CA VAL A 300 3.95 -1.71 14.37
C VAL A 300 4.45 -2.06 12.96
N THR A 301 3.60 -2.67 12.15
CA THR A 301 3.87 -2.97 10.74
C THR A 301 3.41 -1.86 9.81
N GLU A 302 2.91 -0.74 10.34
CA GLU A 302 2.40 0.40 9.57
C GLU A 302 1.36 -0.04 8.52
N GLY A 303 0.48 -0.98 8.88
CA GLY A 303 -0.60 -1.50 8.04
C GLY A 303 -0.15 -2.48 6.94
N SER A 304 1.15 -2.70 6.77
CA SER A 304 1.68 -3.64 5.76
C SER A 304 1.47 -5.10 6.15
N GLY A 305 1.44 -5.40 7.45
CA GLY A 305 1.49 -6.76 7.97
C GLY A 305 2.88 -7.41 7.88
N ASP A 306 3.92 -6.64 7.57
CA ASP A 306 5.31 -7.11 7.60
C ASP A 306 6.08 -6.41 8.73
N PHE A 307 6.71 -7.20 9.60
CA PHE A 307 7.62 -6.69 10.63
C PHE A 307 8.92 -6.14 10.04
N GLY A 308 9.16 -6.37 8.75
CA GLY A 308 10.33 -5.89 8.01
C GLY A 308 11.49 -6.86 8.07
N MET A 309 12.65 -6.43 7.56
CA MET A 309 13.83 -7.27 7.42
C MET A 309 14.66 -7.33 8.70
N SER A 310 15.13 -8.54 9.05
CA SER A 310 16.12 -8.74 10.11
C SER A 310 17.48 -8.16 9.71
N SER A 311 18.31 -7.86 10.71
CA SER A 311 19.70 -7.43 10.50
C SER A 311 20.50 -8.40 9.63
N GLU A 312 20.35 -9.71 9.84
CA GLU A 312 21.02 -10.74 9.05
C GLU A 312 20.63 -10.68 7.57
N LYS A 313 19.33 -10.52 7.27
CA LYS A 313 18.86 -10.38 5.89
C LYS A 313 19.38 -9.10 5.25
N LYS A 314 19.36 -7.98 5.97
CA LYS A 314 19.94 -6.70 5.48
C LYS A 314 21.43 -6.83 5.17
N LEU A 315 22.19 -7.46 6.07
CA LEU A 315 23.62 -7.70 5.89
C LEU A 315 23.87 -8.62 4.68
N GLY A 316 23.12 -9.72 4.56
CA GLY A 316 23.24 -10.66 3.45
C GLY A 316 22.97 -10.02 2.09
N ILE A 317 21.90 -9.21 1.98
CA ILE A 317 21.61 -8.42 0.77
C ILE A 317 22.73 -7.42 0.51
N GLY A 318 23.17 -6.70 1.54
CA GLY A 318 24.24 -5.71 1.44
C GLY A 318 25.54 -6.30 0.89
N ILE A 319 26.04 -7.38 1.50
CA ILE A 319 27.24 -8.11 1.02
C ILE A 319 27.00 -8.67 -0.38
N GLY A 320 25.81 -9.23 -0.64
CA GLY A 320 25.42 -9.76 -1.95
C GLY A 320 25.44 -8.73 -3.07
N LEU A 321 25.25 -7.44 -2.76
CA LEU A 321 25.37 -6.34 -3.73
C LEU A 321 26.81 -5.78 -3.83
N LEU A 322 27.56 -5.79 -2.73
CA LEU A 322 28.95 -5.33 -2.70
C LEU A 322 29.90 -6.24 -3.48
N VAL A 323 29.66 -7.56 -3.50
CA VAL A 323 30.50 -8.52 -4.24
C VAL A 323 30.45 -8.28 -5.76
N PRO A 324 29.28 -8.20 -6.42
CA PRO A 324 29.18 -7.80 -7.81
C PRO A 324 29.72 -6.40 -8.08
N CYS A 325 29.51 -5.43 -7.17
CA CYS A 325 30.09 -4.10 -7.28
C CYS A 325 31.62 -4.16 -7.42
N ALA A 326 32.29 -4.88 -6.51
CA ALA A 326 33.74 -5.07 -6.58
C ALA A 326 34.16 -5.72 -7.90
N PHE A 327 33.42 -6.73 -8.37
CA PHE A 327 33.68 -7.38 -9.67
C PHE A 327 33.56 -6.39 -10.85
N PHE A 328 32.52 -5.56 -10.90
CA PHE A 328 32.35 -4.56 -11.96
C PHE A 328 33.44 -3.47 -11.92
N LEU A 329 33.86 -3.04 -10.73
CA LEU A 329 34.95 -2.07 -10.59
C LEU A 329 36.31 -2.67 -11.01
N LEU A 330 36.55 -3.95 -10.71
CA LEU A 330 37.74 -4.67 -11.18
C LEU A 330 37.72 -4.83 -12.70
N MET A 331 36.58 -5.17 -13.30
CA MET A 331 36.41 -5.24 -14.76
C MET A 331 36.64 -3.88 -15.42
N ALA A 332 36.10 -2.80 -14.85
CA ALA A 332 36.33 -1.44 -15.33
C ALA A 332 37.83 -1.09 -15.28
N SER A 333 38.49 -1.38 -14.16
CA SER A 333 39.94 -1.16 -13.98
C SER A 333 40.77 -1.94 -15.02
N TRP A 334 40.40 -3.20 -15.28
CA TRP A 334 41.07 -4.03 -16.29
C TRP A 334 40.90 -3.48 -17.71
N ILE A 335 39.67 -3.10 -18.10
CA ILE A 335 39.38 -2.48 -19.41
C ILE A 335 40.18 -1.18 -19.57
N TRP A 336 40.22 -0.35 -18.53
CA TRP A 336 40.98 0.89 -18.54
C TRP A 336 42.48 0.67 -18.73
N LYS A 337 43.05 -0.30 -18.00
CA LYS A 337 44.48 -0.66 -18.14
C LYS A 337 44.79 -1.18 -19.53
N LYS A 338 43.92 -2.04 -20.11
CA LYS A 338 44.08 -2.58 -21.47
C LYS A 338 43.99 -1.52 -22.57
N ASN A 339 43.18 -0.49 -22.38
CA ASN A 339 43.07 0.62 -23.36
C ASN A 339 44.23 1.62 -23.28
N ARG A 340 45.08 1.55 -22.24
CA ARG A 340 46.27 2.40 -22.07
C ARG A 340 47.59 1.71 -22.43
N ALA A 341 47.62 0.39 -22.52
CA ALA A 341 48.80 -0.40 -22.89
C ALA A 341 48.87 -0.58 -24.41
#